data_AF-A0AAN6MH84-F1
#
_entry.id   AF-A0AAN6MH84-F1
#
_cell.length_a   1.000
_cell.length_b   1.000
_cell.length_c   1.000
_cell.angle_alpha   90.00
_cell.angle_beta   90.00
_cell.angle_gamma   90.00
#
_symmetry.space_group_name_H-M   'P 1'
#
loop_
_entity.id
_entity.type
_entity.pdbx_description
1 polymer ?
#
loop_
_entity_poly.entity_id
_entity_poly.type
_entity_poly.pdbx_seq_one_letter_code
_entity_poly.pdbx_strand_id
1 'polypeptide(L)'
;GGEVWGGLPCWGWVVRDGWNFDPADPTATPEQRASWENTTGFLAQLTVRSARDGSSGLPGFPLYALWAMRDATEEDADKTSQTAARLAALWVRYAGEELWRLSVAGQTFPERTAIPGGRYSADREWRGFSEDRWAVWKAGLEAALGSYGEGDDLIQAAVERMGELERKG
;
A
#
# COMPACT_ATOMS: atom_id res chain seq x y z
N GLY A 1 17.98 -12.87 -18.73
CA GLY A 1 16.99 -12.07 -19.47
C GLY A 1 17.27 -10.62 -19.18
N GLY A 2 17.30 -9.75 -20.19
CA GLY A 2 17.61 -8.33 -20.01
C GLY A 2 16.53 -7.61 -19.18
N GLU A 3 16.93 -6.60 -18.42
CA GLU A 3 16.03 -5.73 -17.65
C GLU A 3 15.13 -4.93 -18.60
N VAL A 4 13.97 -5.50 -18.94
CA VAL A 4 13.00 -4.91 -19.90
C VAL A 4 12.60 -3.48 -19.52
N TRP A 5 12.64 -3.15 -18.23
CA TRP A 5 12.23 -1.86 -17.68
C TRP A 5 13.22 -0.72 -17.95
N GLY A 6 14.52 -1.03 -18.05
CA GLY A 6 15.55 -0.03 -18.38
C GLY A 6 15.38 0.57 -19.78
N GLY A 7 14.62 -0.10 -20.66
CA GLY A 7 14.28 0.36 -21.99
C GLY A 7 13.01 1.20 -22.10
N LEU A 8 12.31 1.48 -20.99
CA LEU A 8 11.07 2.25 -20.96
C LEU A 8 11.28 3.60 -20.24
N PRO A 9 11.90 4.61 -20.89
CA PRO A 9 12.32 5.86 -20.25
C PRO A 9 11.16 6.67 -19.62
N CYS A 10 9.92 6.49 -20.09
CA CYS A 10 8.75 7.18 -19.56
C CYS A 10 7.93 6.35 -18.55
N TRP A 11 8.31 5.10 -18.27
CA TRP A 11 7.49 4.17 -17.51
C TRP A 11 7.15 4.69 -16.11
N GLY A 12 8.15 5.19 -15.37
CA GLY A 12 7.93 5.74 -14.03
C GLY A 12 6.94 6.92 -14.02
N TRP A 13 6.99 7.78 -15.04
CA TRP A 13 6.09 8.92 -15.16
C TRP A 13 4.66 8.48 -15.45
N VAL A 14 4.47 7.53 -16.38
CA VAL A 14 3.15 6.96 -16.71
C VAL A 14 2.53 6.26 -15.49
N VAL A 15 3.33 5.50 -14.73
CA VAL A 15 2.85 4.86 -13.51
C VAL A 15 2.45 5.90 -12.47
N ARG A 16 3.24 6.95 -12.28
CA ARG A 16 2.93 8.01 -11.31
C ARG A 16 1.64 8.74 -11.66
N ASP A 17 1.43 9.02 -12.95
CA ASP A 17 0.22 9.65 -13.48
C ASP A 17 -1.01 8.76 -13.27
N GLY A 18 -0.89 7.46 -13.57
CA GLY A 18 -1.95 6.48 -13.29
C GLY A 18 -2.26 6.27 -11.80
N TRP A 19 -1.29 6.56 -10.90
CA TRP A 19 -1.46 6.53 -9.45
C TRP A 19 -2.00 7.86 -8.86
N ASN A 20 -2.12 8.92 -9.66
CA ASN A 20 -2.51 10.23 -9.17
C ASN A 20 -4.03 10.39 -9.05
N PHE A 21 -4.64 9.59 -8.17
CA PHE A 21 -6.07 9.63 -7.85
C PHE A 21 -6.30 9.85 -6.35
N ASP A 22 -7.51 10.30 -5.99
CA ASP A 22 -7.94 10.44 -4.61
C ASP A 22 -8.89 9.28 -4.24
N PRO A 23 -8.47 8.32 -3.39
CA PRO A 23 -9.32 7.20 -2.99
C PRO A 23 -10.52 7.63 -2.13
N ALA A 24 -10.51 8.84 -1.56
CA ALA A 24 -11.63 9.40 -0.81
C ALA A 24 -12.63 10.17 -1.66
N ASP A 25 -12.39 10.32 -2.98
CA ASP A 25 -13.27 11.07 -3.88
C ASP A 25 -14.70 10.51 -3.87
N PRO A 26 -15.69 11.29 -3.37
CA PRO A 26 -17.08 10.85 -3.32
C PRO A 26 -17.74 10.84 -4.71
N THR A 27 -17.16 11.56 -5.68
CA THR A 27 -17.69 11.70 -7.05
C THR A 27 -17.19 10.63 -8.01
N ALA A 28 -16.22 9.80 -7.59
CA ALA A 28 -15.64 8.77 -8.43
C ALA A 28 -16.66 7.71 -8.88
N THR A 29 -16.67 7.37 -10.17
CA THR A 29 -17.56 6.34 -10.72
C THR A 29 -17.08 4.93 -10.34
N PRO A 30 -17.96 3.92 -10.41
CA PRO A 30 -17.56 2.52 -10.22
C PRO A 30 -16.41 2.08 -11.15
N GLU A 31 -16.40 2.56 -12.40
CA GLU A 31 -15.36 2.26 -13.38
C GLU A 31 -14.01 2.87 -13.00
N GLN A 32 -14.02 4.08 -12.43
CA GLN A 32 -12.80 4.72 -11.92
C GLN A 32 -12.23 3.93 -10.74
N ARG A 33 -13.07 3.55 -9.76
CA ARG A 33 -12.64 2.72 -8.62
C ARG A 33 -12.08 1.37 -9.07
N ALA A 34 -12.74 0.71 -10.03
CA ALA A 34 -12.25 -0.53 -10.62
C ALA A 34 -10.90 -0.35 -11.33
N SER A 35 -10.70 0.77 -12.04
CA SER A 35 -9.41 1.12 -12.64
C SER A 35 -8.31 1.27 -11.60
N TRP A 36 -8.60 1.94 -10.47
CA TRP A 36 -7.63 2.10 -9.38
C TRP A 36 -7.26 0.77 -8.73
N GLU A 37 -8.24 -0.12 -8.50
CA GLU A 37 -8.00 -1.47 -8.00
C GLU A 37 -7.14 -2.29 -8.96
N ASN A 38 -7.41 -2.23 -10.27
CA ASN A 38 -6.63 -2.93 -11.28
C ASN A 38 -5.18 -2.43 -11.33
N THR A 39 -4.97 -1.11 -11.34
CA THR A 39 -3.64 -0.50 -11.29
C THR A 39 -2.90 -0.92 -10.02
N THR A 40 -3.59 -0.90 -8.88
CA THR A 40 -3.00 -1.30 -7.59
C THR A 40 -2.57 -2.77 -7.58
N GLY A 41 -3.45 -3.66 -8.03
CA GLY A 41 -3.13 -5.09 -8.12
C GLY A 41 -1.96 -5.38 -9.07
N PHE A 42 -1.85 -4.63 -10.17
CA PHE A 42 -0.74 -4.73 -11.11
C PHE A 42 0.59 -4.25 -10.47
N LEU A 43 0.60 -3.08 -9.84
CA LEU A 43 1.80 -2.52 -9.20
C LEU A 43 2.26 -3.36 -8.00
N ALA A 44 1.33 -3.93 -7.23
CA ALA A 44 1.65 -4.83 -6.13
C ALA A 44 2.37 -6.09 -6.62
N GLN A 45 1.87 -6.73 -7.66
CA GLN A 45 2.53 -7.89 -8.25
C GLN A 45 3.89 -7.54 -8.87
N LEU A 46 3.99 -6.37 -9.51
CA LEU A 46 5.23 -5.90 -10.10
C LEU A 46 6.30 -5.67 -9.02
N THR A 47 5.91 -5.13 -7.87
CA THR A 47 6.80 -4.94 -6.70
C THR A 47 7.46 -6.24 -6.25
N VAL A 48 6.66 -7.32 -6.13
CA VAL A 48 7.18 -8.63 -5.72
C VAL A 48 8.14 -9.19 -6.76
N ARG A 49 7.84 -9.01 -8.06
CA ARG A 49 8.73 -9.48 -9.13
C ARG A 49 10.06 -8.72 -9.14
N SER A 50 10.03 -7.39 -9.00
CA SER A 50 11.25 -6.59 -8.94
C SER A 50 12.14 -6.90 -7.74
N ALA A 51 11.53 -7.21 -6.59
CA ALA A 51 12.29 -7.60 -5.39
C ALA A 51 13.03 -8.94 -5.58
N ARG A 52 12.41 -9.90 -6.27
CA ARG A 52 12.99 -11.23 -6.53
C ARG A 52 14.12 -11.21 -7.54
N ASP A 53 14.01 -10.38 -8.56
CA ASP A 53 15.00 -10.31 -9.64
C ASP A 53 16.27 -9.53 -9.23
N GLY A 54 16.30 -8.98 -8.01
CA GLY A 54 17.42 -8.16 -7.53
C GLY A 54 17.58 -6.85 -8.31
N SER A 55 16.61 -6.51 -9.15
CA SER A 55 16.60 -5.28 -9.94
C SER A 55 16.36 -4.11 -8.98
N SER A 56 17.45 -3.56 -8.44
CA SER A 56 17.46 -2.32 -7.66
C SER A 56 17.02 -1.09 -8.46
N GLY A 57 16.72 -1.27 -9.75
CA GLY A 57 16.38 -0.22 -10.72
C GLY A 57 14.91 0.19 -10.80
N LEU A 58 14.00 -0.38 -10.00
CA LEU A 58 12.63 0.14 -9.85
C LEU A 58 12.49 0.82 -8.48
N PRO A 59 12.99 2.05 -8.32
CA PRO A 59 12.90 2.78 -7.06
C PRO A 59 11.46 3.28 -6.89
N GLY A 60 10.64 2.60 -6.08
CA GLY A 60 9.50 3.29 -5.47
C GLY A 60 8.13 2.61 -5.50
N PHE A 61 7.96 1.39 -6.01
CA PHE A 61 6.64 0.74 -5.89
C PHE A 61 6.25 0.38 -4.44
N PRO A 62 7.16 -0.04 -3.56
CA PRO A 62 6.83 -0.15 -2.14
C PRO A 62 6.35 1.17 -1.53
N LEU A 63 6.79 2.32 -2.07
CA LEU A 63 6.32 3.63 -1.60
C LEU A 63 4.83 3.84 -1.90
N TYR A 64 4.33 3.35 -3.04
CA TYR A 64 2.89 3.37 -3.34
C TYR A 64 2.08 2.49 -2.39
N ALA A 65 2.64 1.35 -1.97
CA ALA A 65 2.05 0.53 -0.92
C ALA A 65 1.93 1.31 0.40
N LEU A 66 3.01 2.00 0.79
CA LEU A 66 3.04 2.82 1.99
C LEU A 66 2.00 3.95 1.92
N TRP A 67 1.87 4.62 0.78
CA TRP A 67 0.84 5.66 0.60
C TRP A 67 -0.57 5.10 0.66
N ALA A 68 -0.84 3.97 0.01
CA ALA A 68 -2.16 3.32 0.10
C ALA A 68 -2.52 2.93 1.53
N MET A 69 -1.57 2.37 2.28
CA MET A 69 -1.75 2.03 3.69
C MET A 69 -2.01 3.28 4.54
N ARG A 70 -1.26 4.34 4.30
CA ARG A 70 -1.43 5.63 4.99
C ARG A 70 -2.83 6.19 4.75
N ASP A 71 -3.26 6.27 3.48
CA ASP A 71 -4.57 6.80 3.11
C ASP A 71 -5.72 5.97 3.71
N ALA A 72 -5.52 4.67 3.91
CA ALA A 72 -6.50 3.78 4.52
C ALA A 72 -6.54 3.82 6.05
N THR A 73 -5.42 4.10 6.73
CA THR A 73 -5.27 3.79 8.17
C THR A 73 -4.66 4.89 9.04
N GLU A 74 -3.92 5.81 8.44
CA GLU A 74 -3.18 6.87 9.13
C GLU A 74 -3.76 8.26 8.93
N GLU A 75 -4.65 8.45 7.94
CA GLU A 75 -5.35 9.70 7.74
C GLU A 75 -6.51 9.89 8.72
N ASP A 76 -6.98 11.13 8.81
CA ASP A 76 -8.16 11.50 9.59
C ASP A 76 -9.41 10.76 9.08
N ALA A 77 -10.41 10.54 9.96
CA ALA A 77 -11.56 9.71 9.63
C ALA A 77 -12.40 10.24 8.44
N ASP A 78 -12.38 11.55 8.21
CA ASP A 78 -13.03 12.22 7.08
C ASP A 78 -12.31 12.01 5.74
N LYS A 79 -11.07 11.48 5.77
CA LYS A 79 -10.24 11.19 4.60
C LYS A 79 -10.06 9.69 4.33
N THR A 80 -10.48 8.84 5.26
CA THR A 80 -10.50 7.38 5.06
C THR A 80 -11.76 6.95 4.31
N SER A 81 -11.64 6.00 3.38
CA SER A 81 -12.76 5.47 2.61
C SER A 81 -12.69 3.96 2.43
N GLN A 82 -13.81 3.32 2.11
CA GLN A 82 -13.82 1.90 1.73
C GLN A 82 -12.89 1.62 0.53
N THR A 83 -12.83 2.56 -0.43
CA THR A 83 -11.92 2.45 -1.58
C THR A 83 -10.47 2.42 -1.11
N ALA A 84 -10.06 3.34 -0.23
CA ALA A 84 -8.71 3.36 0.32
C ALA A 84 -8.36 2.03 1.02
N ALA A 85 -9.27 1.51 1.86
CA ALA A 85 -9.10 0.23 2.54
C ALA A 85 -8.95 -0.95 1.56
N ARG A 86 -9.72 -0.98 0.48
CA ARG A 86 -9.60 -2.00 -0.57
C ARG A 86 -8.27 -1.92 -1.32
N LEU A 87 -7.79 -0.73 -1.65
CA LEU A 87 -6.49 -0.54 -2.30
C LEU A 87 -5.34 -1.00 -1.40
N ALA A 88 -5.39 -0.66 -0.10
CA ALA A 88 -4.44 -1.16 0.90
C ALA A 88 -4.50 -2.70 1.00
N ALA A 89 -5.70 -3.28 1.01
CA ALA A 89 -5.88 -4.74 1.04
C ALA A 89 -5.31 -5.46 -0.19
N LEU A 90 -5.36 -4.85 -1.39
CA LEU A 90 -4.72 -5.40 -2.59
C LEU A 90 -3.19 -5.46 -2.45
N TRP A 91 -2.58 -4.45 -1.83
CA TRP A 91 -1.15 -4.46 -1.51
C TRP A 91 -0.79 -5.60 -0.57
N VAL A 92 -1.57 -5.82 0.49
CA VAL A 92 -1.36 -6.96 1.39
C VAL A 92 -1.53 -8.29 0.66
N ARG A 93 -2.58 -8.42 -0.15
CA ARG A 93 -2.90 -9.67 -0.88
C ARG A 93 -1.75 -10.09 -1.80
N TYR A 94 -1.22 -9.16 -2.58
CA TYR A 94 -0.23 -9.48 -3.61
C TYR A 94 1.21 -9.29 -3.17
N ALA A 95 1.48 -8.33 -2.27
CA ALA A 95 2.83 -7.94 -1.86
C ALA A 95 3.08 -8.05 -0.35
N GLY A 96 2.15 -8.60 0.44
CA GLY A 96 2.23 -8.63 1.90
C GLY A 96 3.52 -9.23 2.47
N GLU A 97 4.05 -10.31 1.87
CA GLU A 97 5.33 -10.90 2.30
C GLU A 97 6.50 -9.91 2.19
N GLU A 98 6.55 -9.16 1.08
CA GLU A 98 7.60 -8.17 0.85
C GLU A 98 7.42 -6.95 1.76
N LEU A 99 6.19 -6.49 1.95
CA LEU A 99 5.90 -5.37 2.86
C LEU A 99 6.23 -5.73 4.32
N TRP A 100 5.93 -6.96 4.74
CA TRP A 100 6.32 -7.45 6.07
C TRP A 100 7.83 -7.52 6.20
N ARG A 101 8.53 -8.09 5.20
CA ARG A 101 10.00 -8.13 5.17
C ARG A 101 10.61 -6.73 5.28
N LEU A 102 10.07 -5.74 4.57
CA LEU A 102 10.52 -4.34 4.64
C LEU A 102 10.22 -3.71 6.00
N SER A 103 9.11 -4.08 6.64
CA SER A 103 8.72 -3.61 7.98
C SER A 103 9.63 -4.13 9.07
N VAL A 104 9.96 -5.43 9.04
CA VAL A 104 10.94 -6.04 9.94
C VAL A 104 12.35 -5.49 9.70
N ALA A 105 12.71 -5.25 8.43
CA ALA A 105 14.00 -4.65 8.08
C ALA A 105 14.10 -3.15 8.43
N GLY A 106 13.00 -2.50 8.82
CA GLY A 106 12.98 -1.07 9.13
C GLY A 106 13.32 -0.18 7.94
N GLN A 107 12.92 -0.56 6.72
CA GLN A 107 13.31 0.16 5.50
C GLN A 107 12.84 1.62 5.54
N THR A 108 13.79 2.56 5.48
CA THR A 108 13.51 4.00 5.38
C THR A 108 13.64 4.51 3.96
N PHE A 109 12.96 5.62 3.66
CA PHE A 109 13.10 6.37 2.41
C PHE A 109 13.71 7.75 2.66
N PRO A 110 14.43 8.31 1.67
CA PRO A 110 14.90 9.68 1.75
C PRO A 110 13.76 10.70 1.87
N GLU A 111 14.09 11.86 2.44
CA GLU A 111 13.21 13.04 2.50
C GLU A 111 11.88 12.81 3.25
N ARG A 112 10.86 13.64 2.97
CA ARG A 112 9.52 13.58 3.58
C ARG A 112 8.55 12.68 2.79
N THR A 113 9.06 11.72 2.02
CA THR A 113 8.25 10.92 1.09
C THR A 113 7.44 9.81 1.78
N ALA A 114 7.92 9.32 2.92
CA ALA A 114 7.34 8.21 3.66
C ALA A 114 6.92 8.56 5.10
N ILE A 115 6.55 9.83 5.32
CA ILE A 115 6.07 10.33 6.62
C ILE A 115 4.72 9.69 6.99
N PRO A 116 4.36 9.68 8.29
CA PRO A 116 3.03 9.28 8.73
C PRO A 116 1.91 10.16 8.15
N GLY A 117 0.69 9.60 8.12
CA GLY A 117 -0.56 10.34 7.86
C GLY A 117 -0.96 11.24 9.03
N GLY A 118 -2.00 12.05 8.81
CA GLY A 118 -2.45 13.09 9.74
C GLY A 118 -2.55 12.65 11.21
N ARG A 119 -3.16 11.48 11.46
CA ARG A 119 -3.43 10.93 12.79
C ARG A 119 -2.17 10.69 13.63
N TYR A 120 -1.07 10.36 12.98
CA TYR A 120 0.18 9.97 13.65
C TYR A 120 1.32 10.98 13.43
N SER A 121 1.04 12.08 12.76
CA SER A 121 2.05 13.05 12.34
C SER A 121 2.68 13.85 13.49
N ALA A 122 2.01 13.93 14.64
CA ALA A 122 2.45 14.67 15.81
C ALA A 122 3.28 13.82 16.80
N ASP A 123 3.05 12.50 16.83
CA ASP A 123 3.58 11.58 17.84
C ASP A 123 4.50 10.49 17.27
N ARG A 124 4.48 10.26 15.95
CA ARG A 124 5.33 9.25 15.29
C ARG A 124 6.31 9.89 14.31
N GLU A 125 7.56 9.41 14.35
CA GLU A 125 8.63 9.89 13.46
C GLU A 125 8.94 8.92 12.31
N TRP A 126 7.97 8.10 11.88
CA TRP A 126 8.22 7.13 10.82
C TRP A 126 8.77 7.79 9.54
N ARG A 127 9.70 7.08 8.90
CA ARG A 127 10.37 7.47 7.63
C ARG A 127 10.27 6.37 6.58
N GLY A 128 9.36 5.43 6.75
CA GLY A 128 9.28 4.22 5.94
C GLY A 128 8.48 3.13 6.61
N PHE A 129 8.93 1.89 6.41
CA PHE A 129 8.35 0.67 6.96
C PHE A 129 8.92 0.39 8.36
N SER A 130 8.07 -0.06 9.27
CA SER A 130 8.46 -0.55 10.60
C SER A 130 7.39 -1.51 11.12
N GLU A 131 7.76 -2.39 12.04
CA GLU A 131 6.80 -3.29 12.71
C GLU A 131 5.70 -2.52 13.46
N ASP A 132 6.08 -1.42 14.13
CA ASP A 132 5.15 -0.51 14.82
C ASP A 132 4.12 0.10 13.86
N ARG A 133 4.55 0.50 12.65
CA ARG A 133 3.67 1.04 11.61
C ARG A 133 2.79 -0.04 10.99
N TRP A 134 3.34 -1.24 10.79
CA TRP A 134 2.59 -2.40 10.32
C TRP A 134 1.44 -2.77 11.25
N ALA A 135 1.67 -2.74 12.57
CA ALA A 135 0.61 -2.97 13.56
C ALA A 135 -0.53 -1.95 13.44
N VAL A 136 -0.20 -0.68 13.19
CA VAL A 136 -1.20 0.37 12.93
C VAL A 136 -1.99 0.09 11.65
N TRP A 137 -1.34 -0.36 10.57
CA TRP A 137 -2.02 -0.71 9.33
C TRP A 137 -3.01 -1.85 9.52
N LYS A 138 -2.60 -2.90 10.23
CA LYS A 138 -3.47 -4.05 10.52
C LYS A 138 -4.70 -3.62 11.33
N ALA A 139 -4.50 -2.88 12.41
CA ALA A 139 -5.58 -2.37 13.24
C ALA A 139 -6.52 -1.44 12.46
N GLY A 140 -5.98 -0.64 11.55
CA GLY A 140 -6.77 0.22 10.66
C GLY A 140 -7.64 -0.59 9.68
N LEU A 141 -7.11 -1.66 9.08
CA LEU A 141 -7.88 -2.56 8.22
C LEU A 141 -8.93 -3.37 8.99
N GLU A 142 -8.64 -3.78 10.23
CA GLU A 142 -9.62 -4.39 11.14
C GLU A 142 -10.78 -3.43 11.45
N ALA A 143 -10.47 -2.16 11.74
CA ALA A 143 -11.47 -1.12 11.96
C ALA A 143 -12.30 -0.83 10.69
N ALA A 144 -11.66 -0.84 9.52
CA ALA A 144 -12.33 -0.67 8.24
C ALA A 144 -13.31 -1.82 7.96
N LEU A 145 -12.92 -3.07 8.25
CA LEU A 145 -13.78 -4.24 8.11
C LEU A 145 -15.05 -4.12 8.98
N GLY A 146 -14.91 -3.62 10.21
CA GLY A 146 -16.05 -3.35 11.10
C GLY A 146 -16.95 -2.20 10.65
N SER A 147 -16.41 -1.24 9.87
CA SER A 147 -17.12 -0.01 9.49
C SER A 147 -17.84 -0.11 8.14
N TYR A 148 -17.27 -0.81 7.16
CA TYR A 148 -17.80 -0.87 5.79
C TYR A 148 -18.63 -2.13 5.51
N GLY A 149 -18.85 -2.96 6.54
CA GLY A 149 -19.73 -4.11 6.54
C GLY A 149 -18.98 -5.44 6.57
N GLU A 150 -19.52 -6.38 7.35
CA GLU A 150 -19.20 -7.81 7.22
C GLU A 150 -19.44 -8.23 5.76
N GLY A 151 -18.38 -8.59 5.02
CA GLY A 151 -18.50 -9.10 3.64
C GLY A 151 -17.58 -8.47 2.59
N ASP A 152 -16.70 -7.53 2.93
CA ASP A 152 -15.58 -7.21 2.03
C ASP A 152 -14.48 -8.27 2.16
N ASP A 153 -14.66 -9.38 1.42
CA ASP A 153 -13.76 -10.54 1.40
C ASP A 153 -12.30 -10.16 1.16
N LEU A 154 -12.05 -9.06 0.44
CA LEU A 154 -10.70 -8.60 0.15
C LEU A 154 -10.04 -8.00 1.39
N ILE A 155 -10.75 -7.14 2.13
CA ILE A 155 -10.23 -6.54 3.37
C ILE A 155 -10.07 -7.63 4.44
N GLN A 156 -11.04 -8.53 4.57
CA GLN A 156 -10.95 -9.65 5.49
C GLN A 156 -9.74 -10.54 5.19
N ALA A 157 -9.58 -10.97 3.93
CA ALA A 157 -8.44 -11.79 3.53
C ALA A 157 -7.10 -11.07 3.76
N ALA A 158 -7.05 -9.75 3.61
CA ALA A 158 -5.85 -8.97 3.92
C ALA A 158 -5.52 -9.00 5.43
N VAL A 159 -6.50 -8.76 6.31
CA VAL A 159 -6.30 -8.82 7.77
C VAL A 159 -5.80 -10.20 8.20
N GLU A 160 -6.46 -11.26 7.74
CA GLU A 160 -6.06 -12.65 8.01
C GLU A 160 -4.63 -12.90 7.54
N ARG A 161 -4.30 -12.45 6.33
CA ARG A 161 -2.97 -12.57 5.74
C ARG A 161 -1.91 -11.84 6.57
N MET A 162 -2.18 -10.64 7.07
CA MET A 162 -1.23 -9.92 7.94
C MET A 162 -0.93 -10.73 9.20
N GLY A 163 -1.95 -11.31 9.84
CA GLY A 163 -1.78 -12.16 11.01
C GLY A 163 -1.07 -13.49 10.73
N GLU A 164 -1.12 -14.02 9.51
CA GLU A 164 -0.28 -15.15 9.11
C GLU A 164 1.19 -14.78 8.96
N LEU A 165 1.47 -13.61 8.39
CA LEU A 165 2.84 -13.15 8.14
C LEU A 165 3.58 -12.88 9.46
N GLU A 166 2.91 -12.26 10.42
CA GLU A 166 3.42 -12.01 11.77
C GLU A 166 3.79 -13.31 12.51
N ARG A 167 3.05 -14.40 12.29
CA ARG A 167 3.33 -15.70 12.93
C ARG A 167 4.46 -16.49 12.29
N LYS A 168 4.84 -16.15 11.05
CA LYS A 168 5.86 -16.84 10.27
C LYS A 168 7.24 -16.18 10.34
N GLY A 169 7.28 -14.88 10.66
CA GLY A 169 8.51 -14.12 10.92
C GLY A 169 9.07 -14.39 12.30
#